data_AF-A0A4Y2T1D4-F1
#
_entry.id   AF-A0A4Y2T1D4-F1
#
_cell.length_a   1.000
_cell.length_b   1.000
_cell.length_c   1.000
_cell.angle_alpha   90.00
_cell.angle_beta   90.00
_cell.angle_gamma   90.00
#
_symmetry.space_group_name_H-M   'P 1'
#
loop_
_entity.id
_entity.type
_entity.pdbx_description
1 polymer ?
#
loop_
_entity_poly.entity_id
_entity_poly.type
_entity_poly.pdbx_seq_one_letter_code
_entity_poly.pdbx_strand_id
1 'polypeptide(L)'
;MKWDSLRILLKIAAMKKSVVKFFDVKTAYLNGILNEELYMEPPKGYELRSNKVFKINKSIYGLPQSGRCWYNKFSEILAQAGLKKLKSDPSVYTKRAGKEFIHIGMIL
;
A
#
# COMPACT_ATOMS: atom_id res chain seq x y z
N MET A 1 2.36 1.88 9.70
CA MET A 1 3.52 1.41 10.51
C MET A 1 3.51 2.04 11.89
N LYS A 2 3.92 1.30 12.93
CA LYS A 2 4.06 1.86 14.29
C LYS A 2 5.28 2.79 14.38
N TRP A 3 5.21 3.80 15.24
CA TRP A 3 6.33 4.74 15.46
C TRP A 3 7.61 4.05 15.93
N ASP A 4 7.50 3.06 16.81
CA ASP A 4 8.66 2.32 17.31
C ASP A 4 9.34 1.50 16.21
N SER A 5 8.56 0.91 15.30
CA SER A 5 9.09 0.21 14.12
C SER A 5 9.90 1.14 13.23
N LEU A 6 9.41 2.35 12.96
CA LEU A 6 10.16 3.35 12.20
C LEU A 6 11.48 3.70 12.88
N ARG A 7 11.47 4.00 14.18
CA ARG A 7 12.68 4.33 14.96
C ARG A 7 13.69 3.19 14.94
N ILE A 8 13.22 1.95 15.11
CA ILE A 8 14.07 0.75 15.05
C ILE A 8 14.69 0.59 13.66
N LEU A 9 13.92 0.75 12.58
CA LEU A 9 14.43 0.67 11.21
C LEU A 9 15.50 1.72 10.93
N LEU A 10 15.28 2.97 11.36
CA LEU A 10 16.25 4.05 11.22
C LEU A 10 17.52 3.79 12.04
N LYS A 11 17.38 3.27 13.28
CA LYS A 11 18.53 2.87 14.11
C LYS A 11 19.34 1.76 13.45
N ILE A 12 18.69 0.73 12.91
CA ILE A 12 19.36 -0.35 12.19
C ILE A 12 20.11 0.20 10.98
N ALA A 13 19.47 1.07 10.19
CA ALA A 13 20.09 1.69 9.02
C ALA A 13 21.34 2.51 9.40
N ALA A 14 21.28 3.30 10.47
CA ALA A 14 22.44 4.04 10.98
C ALA A 14 23.59 3.11 11.43
N MET A 15 23.27 2.06 12.19
CA MET A 15 24.26 1.08 12.69
C MET A 15 24.93 0.30 11.54
N LYS A 16 24.19 0.02 10.47
CA LYS A 16 24.65 -0.73 9.29
C LYS A 16 25.15 0.15 8.15
N LYS A 17 25.16 1.47 8.34
CA LYS A 17 25.47 2.47 7.29
C LYS A 17 24.64 2.24 6.01
N SER A 18 23.39 1.81 6.17
CA SER A 18 22.48 1.53 5.06
C SER A 18 21.90 2.82 4.49
N VAL A 19 21.58 2.82 3.20
CA VAL A 19 20.89 3.92 2.53
C VAL A 19 19.40 3.85 2.83
N VAL A 20 18.82 4.93 3.36
CA VAL A 20 17.37 5.06 3.58
C VAL A 20 16.77 5.86 2.43
N LYS A 21 15.68 5.35 1.84
CA LYS A 21 14.91 6.02 0.79
C LYS A 21 13.44 6.02 1.16
N PHE A 22 12.78 7.14 0.90
CA PHE A 22 11.32 7.27 0.98
C PHE A 22 10.77 7.26 -0.44
N PHE A 23 9.70 6.49 -0.65
CA PHE A 23 9.01 6.40 -1.92
C PHE A 23 7.55 6.79 -1.72
N ASP A 24 7.06 7.68 -2.57
CA ASP A 24 5.64 7.99 -2.68
C ASP A 24 5.12 7.42 -4.00
N VAL A 25 4.09 6.59 -3.91
CA VAL A 25 3.51 5.91 -5.08
C VAL A 25 2.36 6.76 -5.59
N LYS A 26 2.57 7.39 -6.75
CA LYS A 26 1.50 8.10 -7.45
C LYS A 26 0.33 7.15 -7.70
N THR A 27 -0.88 7.66 -7.47
CA THR A 27 -2.15 6.94 -7.70
C THR A 27 -2.23 5.56 -7.02
N ALA A 28 -1.61 5.40 -5.85
CA ALA A 28 -1.56 4.14 -5.09
C ALA A 28 -2.92 3.42 -4.99
N TYR A 29 -3.99 4.14 -4.64
CA TYR A 29 -5.33 3.52 -4.49
C TYR A 29 -5.87 2.98 -5.82
N LEU A 30 -5.66 3.67 -6.94
CA LEU A 30 -6.12 3.21 -8.26
C LEU A 30 -5.43 1.91 -8.71
N ASN A 31 -4.33 1.53 -8.09
CA ASN A 31 -3.64 0.26 -8.31
C ASN A 31 -4.16 -0.86 -7.40
N GLY A 32 -4.95 -0.53 -6.38
CA GLY A 32 -5.59 -1.50 -5.49
C GLY A 32 -6.67 -2.30 -6.22
N ILE A 33 -6.76 -3.59 -5.89
CA ILE A 33 -7.81 -4.47 -6.41
C ILE A 33 -9.06 -4.26 -5.56
N LEU A 34 -10.15 -3.86 -6.22
CA LEU A 34 -11.47 -3.77 -5.60
C LEU A 34 -12.19 -5.09 -5.82
N ASN A 35 -12.37 -5.87 -4.76
CA ASN A 35 -13.04 -7.18 -4.83
C ASN A 35 -14.56 -7.08 -4.71
N GLU A 36 -15.06 -5.95 -4.24
CA GLU A 36 -16.48 -5.69 -4.03
C GLU A 36 -17.07 -5.01 -5.27
N GLU A 37 -18.31 -5.34 -5.59
CA GLU A 37 -19.04 -4.64 -6.64
C GLU A 37 -19.68 -3.38 -6.05
N LEU A 38 -19.16 -2.21 -6.44
CA LEU A 38 -19.65 -0.93 -5.98
C LEU A 38 -20.16 -0.07 -7.12
N TYR A 39 -21.16 0.74 -6.79
CA TYR A 39 -21.75 1.71 -7.70
C TYR A 39 -21.75 3.09 -7.05
N MET A 40 -21.68 4.14 -7.88
CA MET A 40 -21.82 5.51 -7.44
C MET A 40 -22.77 6.27 -8.36
N GLU A 41 -23.42 7.27 -7.78
CA GLU A 41 -24.13 8.28 -8.56
C GLU A 41 -23.16 9.06 -9.47
N PRO A 42 -23.64 9.57 -10.61
CA PRO A 42 -22.85 10.48 -11.42
C PRO A 42 -22.31 11.66 -10.60
N PRO A 43 -21.04 12.04 -10.79
CA PRO A 43 -20.48 13.20 -10.12
C PRO A 43 -21.20 14.47 -10.56
N LYS A 44 -21.19 15.49 -9.70
CA LYS A 44 -21.78 16.81 -10.01
C LYS A 44 -21.24 17.34 -11.34
N GLY A 45 -22.13 17.80 -12.21
CA GLY A 45 -21.79 18.29 -13.54
C GLY A 45 -21.76 17.22 -14.64
N TYR A 46 -22.05 15.96 -14.30
CA TYR A 46 -22.20 14.89 -15.29
C TYR A 46 -23.65 14.40 -15.33
N GLU A 47 -24.34 14.59 -16.45
CA GLU A 47 -25.70 14.12 -16.63
C GLU A 47 -25.72 12.71 -17.25
N LEU A 48 -26.33 11.77 -16.56
CA LEU A 48 -26.65 10.45 -17.10
C LEU A 48 -28.12 10.41 -17.52
N ARG A 49 -28.42 9.58 -18.53
CA ARG A 49 -29.81 9.20 -18.83
C ARG A 49 -30.45 8.62 -17.58
N SER A 50 -31.75 8.85 -17.40
CA SER A 50 -32.53 8.36 -16.25
C SER A 50 -32.21 6.88 -15.96
N ASN A 51 -32.09 6.57 -14.66
CA ASN A 51 -31.91 5.22 -14.11
C ASN A 51 -30.55 4.56 -14.41
N LYS A 52 -29.47 5.34 -14.55
CA LYS A 52 -28.10 4.83 -14.67
C LYS A 52 -27.21 5.30 -13.53
N VAL A 53 -26.30 4.42 -13.11
CA VAL A 53 -25.25 4.66 -12.13
C VAL A 53 -23.90 4.20 -12.70
N PHE A 54 -22.80 4.66 -12.13
CA PHE A 54 -21.46 4.19 -12.51
C PHE A 54 -21.05 3.00 -11.68
N LYS A 55 -20.57 1.94 -12.33
CA LYS A 55 -19.86 0.85 -11.65
C LYS A 55 -18.42 1.28 -11.41
N ILE A 56 -17.96 1.15 -10.17
CA ILE A 56 -16.59 1.44 -9.77
C ILE A 56 -15.74 0.19 -10.04
N ASN A 57 -14.83 0.29 -11.02
CA ASN A 57 -13.97 -0.84 -11.42
C ASN A 57 -12.61 -0.86 -10.72
N LYS A 58 -12.23 0.23 -10.04
CA LYS A 58 -10.93 0.38 -9.36
C LYS A 58 -11.13 1.00 -7.99
N SER A 59 -10.21 0.73 -7.06
CA SER A 59 -10.21 1.40 -5.76
C SER A 59 -9.91 2.89 -5.96
N ILE A 60 -10.91 3.75 -5.81
CA ILE A 60 -10.79 5.20 -5.98
C ILE A 60 -10.57 5.91 -4.65
N TYR A 61 -10.08 7.14 -4.70
CA TYR A 61 -10.00 7.99 -3.51
C TYR A 61 -11.39 8.22 -2.90
N GLY A 62 -11.47 8.26 -1.57
CA GLY A 62 -12.72 8.46 -0.84
C GLY A 62 -13.47 7.18 -0.46
N LEU A 63 -13.14 6.02 -1.03
CA LEU A 63 -13.68 4.76 -0.54
C LEU A 63 -13.01 4.37 0.80
N PRO A 64 -13.78 3.98 1.84
CA PRO A 64 -13.23 3.58 3.14
C PRO A 64 -12.19 2.44 3.05
N GLN A 65 -12.33 1.55 2.08
CA GLN A 65 -11.45 0.38 1.89
C GLN A 65 -10.26 0.62 0.97
N SER A 66 -10.10 1.81 0.38
CA SER A 66 -9.04 2.05 -0.61
C SER A 66 -7.63 1.86 -0.07
N GLY A 67 -7.39 2.28 1.18
CA GLY A 67 -6.12 2.01 1.86
C GLY A 67 -5.83 0.51 2.00
N ARG A 68 -6.86 -0.30 2.28
CA ARG A 68 -6.74 -1.76 2.41
C ARG A 68 -6.51 -2.43 1.05
N CYS A 69 -7.24 -2.01 0.01
CA CYS A 69 -7.06 -2.52 -1.36
C CYS A 69 -5.61 -2.32 -1.84
N TRP A 70 -5.06 -1.12 -1.63
CA TRP A 70 -3.67 -0.85 -1.95
C TRP A 70 -2.69 -1.62 -1.05
N TYR A 71 -2.93 -1.67 0.26
CA TYR A 71 -2.09 -2.44 1.19
C TYR A 71 -1.96 -3.90 0.76
N ASN A 72 -3.08 -4.53 0.39
CA ASN A 72 -3.09 -5.92 -0.08
C ASN A 72 -2.31 -6.07 -1.38
N LYS A 73 -2.57 -5.21 -2.38
CA LYS A 73 -1.86 -5.28 -3.66
C LYS A 73 -0.35 -5.12 -3.49
N PHE A 74 0.07 -4.13 -2.70
CA PHE A 74 1.49 -3.91 -2.45
C PHE A 74 2.11 -5.05 -1.63
N SER A 75 1.38 -5.61 -0.66
CA SER A 75 1.80 -6.81 0.08
C SER A 75 2.09 -7.99 -0.87
N GLU A 76 1.23 -8.24 -1.86
CA GLU A 76 1.42 -9.29 -2.86
C GLU A 76 2.67 -9.05 -3.70
N ILE A 77 2.88 -7.82 -4.17
CA ILE A 77 4.07 -7.44 -4.95
C ILE A 77 5.35 -7.68 -4.14
N LEU A 78 5.37 -7.26 -2.87
CA LEU A 78 6.51 -7.49 -1.98
C LEU A 78 6.77 -8.98 -1.72
N ALA A 79 5.70 -9.76 -1.55
CA ALA A 79 5.80 -11.21 -1.36
C ALA A 79 6.36 -11.90 -2.62
N GLN A 80 5.90 -11.51 -3.81
CA GLN A 80 6.43 -12.01 -5.09
C GLN A 80 7.91 -11.63 -5.28
N ALA A 81 8.32 -10.47 -4.80
CA ALA A 81 9.73 -10.07 -4.75
C ALA A 81 10.55 -10.82 -3.68
N GLY A 82 9.93 -11.71 -2.90
CA GLY A 82 10.57 -12.56 -1.90
C GLY A 82 10.77 -11.89 -0.53
N LEU A 83 10.12 -10.76 -0.27
CA LEU A 83 10.11 -10.15 1.06
C LEU A 83 9.07 -10.82 1.96
N LYS A 84 9.39 -10.94 3.25
CA LYS A 84 8.50 -11.53 4.26
C LYS A 84 8.09 -10.48 5.28
N LYS A 85 6.82 -10.53 5.71
CA LYS A 85 6.30 -9.69 6.80
C LYS A 85 6.98 -10.04 8.11
N LEU A 86 7.31 -9.03 8.92
CA LEU A 86 7.73 -9.24 10.30
C LEU A 86 6.53 -9.65 11.15
N LYS A 87 6.72 -10.63 12.04
CA LYS A 87 5.68 -11.08 12.98
C LYS A 87 5.30 -10.01 14.00
N SER A 88 6.25 -9.19 14.41
CA SER A 88 6.06 -8.12 15.42
C SER A 88 5.33 -6.90 14.86
N ASP A 89 5.50 -6.61 13.57
CA ASP A 89 4.80 -5.53 12.86
C ASP A 89 4.58 -5.92 11.38
N PRO A 90 3.35 -6.32 11.00
CA PRO A 90 3.01 -6.71 9.63
C PRO A 90 3.16 -5.60 8.57
N SER A 91 3.37 -4.35 8.98
CA SER A 91 3.64 -3.24 8.07
C SER A 91 5.13 -3.15 7.65
N VAL A 92 5.99 -3.99 8.23
CA VAL A 92 7.42 -4.05 7.89
C VAL A 92 7.74 -5.38 7.21
N TYR A 93 8.48 -5.29 6.11
CA TYR A 93 8.92 -6.39 5.27
C TYR A 93 10.43 -6.49 5.30
N THR A 94 10.94 -7.70 5.32
CA THR A 94 12.38 -7.97 5.32
C THR A 94 12.75 -9.04 4.32
N LYS A 95 13.90 -8.88 3.68
CA LYS A 95 14.53 -9.89 2.83
C LYS A 95 16.03 -9.87 3.05
N ARG A 96 16.62 -11.06 3.16
CA ARG A 96 18.07 -11.21 3.21
C ARG A 96 18.62 -11.25 1.78
N ALA A 97 19.62 -10.40 1.52
CA ALA A 97 20.35 -10.35 0.25
C ALA A 97 21.84 -10.66 0.55
N GLY A 98 22.18 -11.94 0.60
CA GLY A 98 23.51 -12.39 1.01
C GLY A 98 23.79 -12.12 2.49
N LYS A 99 24.76 -11.22 2.78
CA LYS A 99 25.06 -10.76 4.14
C LYS A 99 24.25 -9.53 4.56
N GLU A 100 23.60 -8.87 3.60
CA GLU A 100 22.83 -7.65 3.82
C GLU A 100 21.34 -7.95 4.01
N PHE A 101 20.62 -6.99 4.58
CA PHE A 101 19.17 -7.02 4.72
C PHE A 101 18.53 -5.82 4.02
N ILE A 102 17.42 -6.09 3.34
CA ILE A 102 16.53 -5.06 2.79
C ILE A 102 15.32 -5.00 3.71
N HIS A 103 15.03 -3.80 4.22
CA HIS A 103 13.85 -3.52 5.03
C HIS A 103 12.95 -2.53 4.30
N ILE A 104 11.65 -2.84 4.23
CA ILE A 104 10.64 -1.96 3.64
C ILE A 104 9.54 -1.78 4.67
N GLY A 105 9.32 -0.54 5.11
CA GLY A 105 8.20 -0.16 5.97
C GLY A 105 7.09 0.48 5.14
N MET A 106 5.85 0.06 5.37
CA MET A 106 4.67 0.67 4.75
C MET A 106 4.01 1.68 5.69
N ILE A 107 3.90 2.91 5.20
CA ILE A 107 3.18 4.00 5.85
C ILE A 107 1.95 4.25 4.98
N LEU A 108 0.85 3.61 5.36
CA LEU A 108 -0.49 3.87 4.83
C LEU A 108 -1.36 4.35 5.99
#